data_AF-A0A8T7L5L2-F1
#
_entry.id   AF-A0A8T7L5L2-F1
#
_cell.length_a   1.000
_cell.length_b   1.000
_cell.length_c   1.000
_cell.angle_alpha   90.00
_cell.angle_beta   90.00
_cell.angle_gamma   90.00
#
_symmetry.space_group_name_H-M   'P 1'
#
loop_
_entity.id
_entity.type
_entity.pdbx_description
1 polymer ?
#
loop_
_entity_poly.entity_id
_entity_poly.type
_entity_poly.pdbx_seq_one_letter_code
_entity_poly.pdbx_strand_id
1 'polypeptide(L)'
;MPSNKLNNLTNKEWLKFQKSWFIHNPPPRKKGVLVHPAKFPETMAQEFIEFFTKEGETVLDPMAGTGSTLVAALRAGRNSYGIELNPKYAKIARQIIEEERASLGDSISTLQSQIINGDAAQIAKYQLPTIDYVLTSPPYWDMLRAKGAETQKKRRSSAELDVHYSDDPNDMGNISDYEEFLRKLVKIYEGLKPLLREKAYLTIIVKNVKKGGKIYPLAWDIARELGRTYTLKDEKIWLQDNQPLAPFGLGSAWVSNTFHHYCLQFRNE
;
A
#
# COMPACT_ATOMS: atom_id res chain seq x y z
N MET A 1 23.65 -18.84 -17.97
CA MET A 1 22.55 -18.69 -16.98
C MET A 1 21.33 -18.24 -17.75
N PRO A 2 20.15 -18.87 -17.60
CA PRO A 2 18.93 -18.30 -18.17
C PRO A 2 18.77 -16.87 -17.63
N SER A 3 18.54 -15.90 -18.52
CA SER A 3 18.35 -14.51 -18.12
C SER A 3 17.19 -14.43 -17.13
N ASN A 4 17.40 -13.77 -15.98
CA ASN A 4 16.34 -13.51 -15.01
C ASN A 4 15.16 -12.82 -15.73
N LYS A 5 14.00 -13.49 -15.72
CA LYS A 5 12.80 -13.01 -16.44
C LYS A 5 11.93 -12.10 -15.57
N LEU A 6 12.13 -12.09 -14.25
CA LEU A 6 11.28 -11.33 -13.33
C LEU A 6 11.84 -9.93 -13.06
N ASN A 7 13.15 -9.81 -12.86
CA ASN A 7 13.76 -8.54 -12.48
C ASN A 7 15.21 -8.40 -12.98
N ASN A 8 15.79 -7.24 -12.67
CA ASN A 8 17.17 -6.87 -13.01
C ASN A 8 18.18 -7.10 -11.85
N LEU A 9 17.76 -7.76 -10.76
CA LEU A 9 18.59 -7.92 -9.55
C LEU A 9 19.69 -8.98 -9.71
N THR A 10 20.77 -8.81 -8.94
CA THR A 10 21.79 -9.85 -8.76
C THR A 10 21.25 -11.02 -7.93
N ASN A 11 21.90 -12.19 -8.01
CA ASN A 11 21.54 -13.36 -7.19
C ASN A 11 21.58 -13.05 -5.69
N LYS A 12 22.50 -12.19 -5.24
CA LYS A 12 22.64 -11.82 -3.82
C LYS A 12 21.45 -10.98 -3.34
N GLU A 13 21.05 -9.99 -4.13
CA GLU A 13 19.88 -9.15 -3.84
C GLU A 13 18.60 -9.98 -3.86
N TRP A 14 18.48 -10.88 -4.84
CA TRP A 14 17.37 -11.83 -4.92
C TRP A 14 17.25 -12.67 -3.64
N LEU A 15 18.34 -13.33 -3.23
CA LEU A 15 18.35 -14.19 -2.03
C LEU A 15 18.03 -13.39 -0.76
N LYS A 16 18.45 -12.13 -0.68
CA LYS A 16 18.13 -11.26 0.47
C LYS A 16 16.63 -11.00 0.57
N PHE A 17 15.95 -10.80 -0.56
CA PHE A 17 14.51 -10.50 -0.59
C PHE A 17 13.66 -11.70 -0.13
N GLN A 18 14.11 -12.93 -0.41
CA GLN A 18 13.39 -14.19 -0.10
C GLN A 18 13.17 -14.49 1.40
N LYS A 19 13.71 -13.69 2.32
CA LYS A 19 13.40 -13.86 3.75
C LYS A 19 11.88 -13.73 3.97
N SER A 20 11.29 -14.55 4.82
CA SER A 20 9.85 -14.44 5.15
C SER A 20 9.51 -13.21 6.00
N TRP A 21 10.50 -12.52 6.55
CA TRP A 21 10.33 -11.28 7.30
C TRP A 21 11.48 -10.31 7.06
N PHE A 22 11.26 -9.03 7.36
CA PHE A 22 12.26 -7.99 7.24
C PHE A 22 11.95 -6.80 8.15
N ILE A 23 12.98 -6.04 8.51
CA ILE A 23 12.85 -4.75 9.19
C ILE A 23 13.18 -3.67 8.18
N HIS A 24 12.33 -2.64 8.10
CA HIS A 24 12.57 -1.49 7.25
C HIS A 24 12.20 -0.22 7.99
N ASN A 25 13.21 0.52 8.41
CA ASN A 25 13.09 1.77 9.13
C ASN A 25 13.58 2.90 8.21
N PRO A 26 12.68 3.64 7.54
CA PRO A 26 13.13 4.77 6.73
C PRO A 26 13.79 5.81 7.64
N PRO A 27 14.79 6.56 7.13
CA PRO A 27 15.35 7.67 7.87
C PRO A 27 14.24 8.68 8.22
N PRO A 28 14.38 9.43 9.33
CA PRO A 28 13.44 10.49 9.67
C PRO A 28 13.27 11.46 8.50
N ARG A 29 12.04 11.67 8.02
CA ARG A 29 11.76 12.62 6.93
C ARG A 29 12.13 14.05 7.38
N LYS A 30 12.74 14.84 6.49
CA LYS A 30 13.12 16.24 6.76
C LYS A 30 11.88 17.06 7.17
N LYS A 31 12.00 17.91 8.19
CA LYS A 31 10.95 18.87 8.60
C LYS A 31 10.62 19.79 7.41
N GLY A 32 9.35 19.84 6.99
CA GLY A 32 8.87 20.74 5.93
C GLY A 32 8.26 20.03 4.71
N VAL A 33 8.48 18.72 4.54
CA VAL A 33 7.70 17.93 3.58
C VAL A 33 6.31 17.70 4.18
N LEU A 34 5.26 18.07 3.44
CA LEU A 34 3.87 17.94 3.90
C LEU A 34 3.66 16.57 4.59
N VAL A 35 3.27 16.64 5.86
CA VAL A 35 3.07 15.47 6.72
C VAL A 35 1.77 14.82 6.29
N HIS A 36 1.83 13.94 5.29
CA HIS A 36 0.68 13.15 4.90
C HIS A 36 0.59 11.86 5.73
N PRO A 37 -0.54 11.60 6.40
CA PRO A 37 -0.70 10.42 7.23
C PRO A 37 -0.55 9.12 6.43
N ALA A 38 0.03 8.10 7.07
CA ALA A 38 -0.16 6.69 6.74
C ALA A 38 0.30 6.20 5.35
N LYS A 39 1.52 6.53 4.94
CA LYS A 39 2.16 5.89 3.77
C LYS A 39 3.17 4.85 4.23
N PHE A 40 3.26 3.70 3.53
CA PHE A 40 4.46 2.87 3.64
C PHE A 40 5.67 3.61 3.05
N PRO A 41 6.91 3.26 3.46
CA PRO A 41 8.11 3.97 3.01
C PRO A 41 8.34 3.81 1.51
N GLU A 42 8.66 4.89 0.80
CA GLU A 42 8.93 4.85 -0.65
C GLU A 42 10.11 3.92 -0.97
N THR A 43 11.14 3.89 -0.13
CA THR A 43 12.30 3.01 -0.31
C THR A 43 11.94 1.54 -0.16
N MET A 44 10.96 1.21 0.69
CA MET A 44 10.46 -0.16 0.77
C MET A 44 9.68 -0.52 -0.48
N ALA A 45 8.75 0.35 -0.89
CA ALA A 45 7.98 0.15 -2.11
C ALA A 45 8.89 -0.08 -3.32
N GLN A 46 10.00 0.66 -3.39
CA GLN A 46 11.02 0.50 -4.42
C GLN A 46 11.63 -0.91 -4.40
N GLU A 47 12.01 -1.47 -3.24
CA GLU A 47 12.54 -2.85 -3.15
C GLU A 47 11.54 -3.89 -3.69
N PHE A 48 10.25 -3.73 -3.40
CA PHE A 48 9.21 -4.62 -3.93
C PHE A 48 9.02 -4.45 -5.44
N ILE A 49 8.95 -3.21 -5.93
CA ILE A 49 8.84 -2.92 -7.36
C ILE A 49 10.02 -3.50 -8.12
N GLU A 50 11.24 -3.26 -7.64
CA GLU A 50 12.47 -3.77 -8.26
C GLU A 50 12.52 -5.30 -8.27
N PHE A 51 11.94 -5.97 -7.27
CA PHE A 51 11.89 -7.42 -7.22
C PHE A 51 10.82 -8.02 -8.15
N PHE A 52 9.65 -7.41 -8.27
CA PHE A 52 8.54 -7.97 -9.04
C PHE A 52 8.43 -7.44 -10.48
N THR A 53 9.33 -6.54 -10.88
CA THR A 53 9.32 -5.96 -12.24
C THR A 53 10.72 -5.79 -12.83
N LYS A 54 10.75 -5.62 -14.15
CA LYS A 54 11.88 -5.05 -14.89
C LYS A 54 11.73 -3.54 -15.08
N GLU A 55 12.85 -2.88 -15.37
CA GLU A 55 12.82 -1.47 -15.81
C GLU A 55 11.89 -1.28 -17.02
N GLY A 56 11.16 -0.17 -17.03
CA GLY A 56 10.15 0.16 -18.05
C GLY A 56 8.81 -0.56 -17.92
N GLU A 57 8.68 -1.59 -17.07
CA GLU A 57 7.39 -2.23 -16.79
C GLU A 57 6.44 -1.30 -16.01
N THR A 58 5.15 -1.67 -15.95
CA THR A 58 4.10 -0.79 -15.41
C THR A 58 3.60 -1.26 -14.05
N VAL A 59 3.65 -0.35 -13.07
CA VAL A 59 3.15 -0.54 -11.71
C VAL A 59 1.81 0.16 -11.52
N LEU A 60 0.86 -0.51 -10.85
CA LEU A 60 -0.43 0.09 -10.46
C LEU A 60 -0.57 0.17 -8.94
N ASP A 61 -1.14 1.27 -8.47
CA ASP A 61 -1.70 1.39 -7.12
C ASP A 61 -3.18 1.81 -7.19
N PRO A 62 -4.15 0.92 -6.95
CA PRO A 62 -5.56 1.25 -7.02
C PRO A 62 -6.03 2.13 -5.84
N MET A 63 -5.21 2.37 -4.83
CA MET A 63 -5.55 3.14 -3.63
C MET A 63 -4.37 4.05 -3.26
N ALA A 64 -3.97 4.87 -4.22
CA ALA A 64 -2.66 5.51 -4.25
C ALA A 64 -2.43 6.53 -3.13
N GLY A 65 -3.50 7.16 -2.61
CA GLY A 65 -3.45 8.16 -1.56
C GLY A 65 -2.38 9.23 -1.81
N THR A 66 -1.31 9.10 -1.04
CA THR A 66 -0.09 9.90 -1.06
C THR A 66 0.80 9.85 -2.32
N GLY A 67 0.61 8.84 -3.18
CA GLY A 67 1.46 8.57 -4.33
C GLY A 67 2.81 7.87 -4.03
N SER A 68 3.01 7.25 -2.85
CA SER A 68 4.31 6.64 -2.49
C SER A 68 4.74 5.52 -3.45
N THR A 69 3.78 4.71 -3.94
CA THR A 69 4.05 3.68 -4.96
C THR A 69 4.57 4.29 -6.26
N LEU A 70 3.99 5.41 -6.70
CA LEU A 70 4.35 6.07 -7.95
C LEU A 70 5.72 6.73 -7.86
N VAL A 71 6.01 7.38 -6.73
CA VAL A 71 7.36 7.91 -6.42
C VAL A 71 8.40 6.78 -6.45
N ALA A 72 8.10 5.65 -5.80
CA ALA A 72 8.98 4.50 -5.79
C ALA A 72 9.17 3.89 -7.19
N ALA A 73 8.11 3.82 -8.00
CA ALA A 73 8.17 3.35 -9.38
C ALA A 73 9.05 4.26 -10.24
N LEU A 74 8.92 5.59 -10.11
CA LEU A 74 9.79 6.54 -10.81
C LEU A 74 11.26 6.37 -10.44
N ARG A 75 11.57 6.26 -9.14
CA ARG A 75 12.94 6.00 -8.67
C ARG A 75 13.51 4.68 -9.17
N ALA A 76 12.65 3.69 -9.33
CA ALA A 76 13.00 2.41 -9.92
C ALA A 76 13.02 2.47 -11.46
N GLY A 77 12.67 3.56 -12.13
CA GLY A 77 12.65 3.58 -13.60
C GLY A 77 11.51 2.76 -14.22
N ARG A 78 10.34 2.71 -13.56
CA ARG A 78 9.13 2.02 -14.02
C ARG A 78 8.02 3.02 -14.37
N ASN A 79 7.15 2.63 -15.29
CA ASN A 79 5.90 3.35 -15.52
C ASN A 79 4.95 3.14 -14.32
N SER A 80 4.07 4.09 -14.05
CA SER A 80 3.13 3.96 -12.94
C SER A 80 1.79 4.65 -13.13
N TYR A 81 0.74 4.00 -12.63
CA TYR A 81 -0.60 4.56 -12.55
C TYR A 81 -1.13 4.41 -11.13
N GLY A 82 -1.83 5.44 -10.65
CA GLY A 82 -2.45 5.45 -9.34
C GLY A 82 -3.88 5.91 -9.43
N ILE A 83 -4.77 5.28 -8.68
CA ILE A 83 -6.17 5.72 -8.54
C ILE A 83 -6.36 6.20 -7.11
N GLU A 84 -6.93 7.39 -6.96
CA GLU A 84 -7.22 7.96 -5.65
C GLU A 84 -8.60 8.61 -5.66
N LEU A 85 -9.47 8.20 -4.72
CA LEU A 85 -10.85 8.65 -4.63
C LEU A 85 -10.93 10.12 -4.20
N ASN A 86 -10.13 10.52 -3.21
CA ASN A 86 -10.19 11.88 -2.67
C ASN A 86 -9.44 12.87 -3.58
N PRO A 87 -10.11 13.90 -4.14
CA PRO A 87 -9.47 14.90 -5.00
C PRO A 87 -8.33 15.66 -4.33
N LYS A 88 -8.39 15.90 -3.01
CA LYS A 88 -7.33 16.53 -2.21
C LYS A 88 -6.06 15.68 -2.23
N TYR A 89 -6.16 14.38 -1.93
CA TYR A 89 -5.01 13.47 -1.94
C TYR A 89 -4.49 13.21 -3.35
N ALA A 90 -5.38 13.10 -4.34
CA ALA A 90 -4.97 13.01 -5.74
C ALA A 90 -4.16 14.24 -6.18
N LYS A 91 -4.57 15.45 -5.78
CA LYS A 91 -3.82 16.69 -6.08
C LYS A 91 -2.45 16.70 -5.41
N ILE A 92 -2.38 16.31 -4.13
CA ILE A 92 -1.12 16.19 -3.39
C ILE A 92 -0.18 15.18 -4.08
N ALA A 93 -0.70 14.01 -4.43
CA ALA A 93 0.08 12.96 -5.08
C ALA A 93 0.69 13.47 -6.39
N ARG A 94 -0.09 14.18 -7.22
CA ARG A 94 0.43 14.81 -8.45
C ARG A 94 1.58 15.77 -8.16
N GLN A 95 1.44 16.64 -7.15
CA GLN A 95 2.52 17.57 -6.79
C GLN A 95 3.80 16.83 -6.39
N ILE A 96 3.70 15.82 -5.52
CA ILE A 96 4.85 15.03 -5.07
C ILE A 96 5.52 14.30 -6.24
N ILE A 97 4.73 13.74 -7.15
CA ILE A 97 5.22 13.02 -8.33
C ILE A 97 5.97 13.97 -9.27
N GLU A 98 5.45 15.17 -9.51
CA GLU A 98 6.12 16.17 -10.35
C GLU A 98 7.42 16.70 -9.71
N GLU A 99 7.41 16.94 -8.39
CA GLU A 99 8.63 17.32 -7.65
C GLU A 99 9.70 16.23 -7.73
N GLU A 100 9.31 14.96 -7.54
CA GLU A 100 10.22 13.82 -7.69
C GLU A 100 10.73 13.71 -9.12
N ARG A 101 9.84 13.87 -10.11
CA ARG A 101 10.21 13.81 -11.53
C ARG A 101 11.25 14.87 -11.88
N ALA A 102 11.05 16.10 -11.42
CA ALA A 102 11.99 17.20 -11.61
C ALA A 102 13.35 16.91 -10.95
N SER A 103 13.35 16.25 -9.78
CA SER A 103 14.59 15.87 -9.09
C SER A 103 15.38 14.77 -9.81
N LEU A 104 14.72 13.87 -10.55
CA LEU A 104 15.37 12.75 -11.26
C LEU A 104 15.86 13.15 -12.67
N GLY A 105 15.35 14.26 -13.22
CA GLY A 105 15.79 14.87 -14.47
C GLY A 105 15.53 13.99 -15.71
N ASP A 106 16.37 14.16 -16.74
CA ASP A 106 16.16 13.57 -18.07
C ASP A 106 16.18 12.04 -18.10
N SER A 107 16.79 11.41 -17.07
CA SER A 107 16.92 9.95 -16.95
C SER A 107 15.59 9.18 -16.96
N ILE A 108 14.50 9.86 -16.62
CA ILE A 108 13.14 9.30 -16.54
C ILE A 108 12.14 10.01 -17.45
N SER A 109 12.62 10.85 -18.38
CA SER A 109 11.79 11.71 -19.24
C SER A 109 10.76 10.93 -20.07
N THR A 110 11.05 9.66 -20.38
CA THR A 110 10.17 8.77 -21.15
C THR A 110 9.15 8.02 -20.30
N LEU A 111 9.27 8.03 -18.97
CA LEU A 111 8.40 7.28 -18.07
C LEU A 111 7.08 7.99 -17.80
N GLN A 112 6.01 7.23 -17.92
CA GLN A 112 4.65 7.64 -17.57
C GLN A 112 4.42 7.45 -16.07
N SER A 113 3.95 8.49 -15.38
CA SER A 113 3.51 8.39 -13.98
C SER A 113 2.28 9.26 -13.80
N GLN A 114 1.12 8.65 -13.57
CA GLN A 114 -0.16 9.35 -13.61
C GLN A 114 -1.04 9.02 -12.41
N ILE A 115 -1.61 10.06 -11.79
CA ILE A 115 -2.68 9.94 -10.80
C ILE A 115 -4.03 10.26 -11.42
N ILE A 116 -4.90 9.25 -11.43
CA ILE A 116 -6.32 9.33 -11.76
C ILE A 116 -7.08 9.63 -10.47
N ASN A 117 -7.85 10.71 -10.47
CA ASN A 117 -8.80 10.95 -9.38
C ASN A 117 -10.11 10.24 -9.72
N GLY A 118 -10.44 9.19 -8.97
CA GLY A 118 -11.62 8.37 -9.24
C GLY A 118 -11.76 7.18 -8.31
N ASP A 119 -12.86 6.46 -8.47
CA ASP A 119 -13.17 5.24 -7.73
C ASP A 119 -12.51 4.01 -8.37
N ALA A 120 -11.68 3.30 -7.60
CA ALA A 120 -10.98 2.10 -8.04
C ALA A 120 -11.92 0.91 -8.31
N ALA A 121 -13.12 0.89 -7.73
CA ALA A 121 -14.14 -0.10 -8.09
C ALA A 121 -14.62 0.04 -9.55
N GLN A 122 -14.32 1.18 -10.20
CA GLN A 122 -14.67 1.47 -11.58
C GLN A 122 -13.47 1.37 -12.53
N ILE A 123 -12.44 0.58 -12.17
CA ILE A 123 -11.15 0.58 -12.87
C ILE A 123 -11.26 0.33 -14.38
N ALA A 124 -12.22 -0.47 -14.82
CA ALA A 124 -12.49 -0.75 -16.23
C ALA A 124 -12.76 0.51 -17.08
N LYS A 125 -13.14 1.64 -16.46
CA LYS A 125 -13.39 2.91 -17.16
C LYS A 125 -12.12 3.68 -17.53
N TYR A 126 -11.00 3.45 -16.85
CA TYR A 126 -9.83 4.34 -16.93
C TYR A 126 -8.84 4.04 -18.07
N GLN A 127 -9.14 3.09 -18.96
CA GLN A 127 -8.32 2.77 -20.15
C GLN A 127 -6.81 2.66 -19.83
N LEU A 128 -6.49 1.89 -18.78
CA LEU A 128 -5.12 1.67 -18.34
C LEU A 128 -4.38 0.70 -19.30
N PRO A 129 -3.04 0.83 -19.43
CA PRO A 129 -2.25 -0.17 -20.13
C PRO A 129 -2.23 -1.49 -19.35
N THR A 130 -1.66 -2.53 -19.96
CA THR A 130 -1.34 -3.77 -19.25
C THR A 130 -0.44 -3.50 -18.04
N ILE A 131 -0.78 -4.11 -16.92
CA ILE A 131 -0.09 -3.94 -15.64
C ILE A 131 0.78 -5.16 -15.34
N ASP A 132 2.04 -4.92 -15.00
CA ASP A 132 3.02 -5.96 -14.69
C ASP A 132 3.09 -6.28 -13.19
N TYR A 133 2.76 -5.28 -12.37
CA TYR A 133 2.81 -5.39 -10.91
C TYR A 133 1.83 -4.43 -10.24
N VAL A 134 1.19 -4.88 -9.17
CA VAL A 134 0.37 -4.03 -8.31
C VAL A 134 1.01 -3.98 -6.93
N LEU A 135 1.18 -2.78 -6.39
CA LEU A 135 1.62 -2.57 -5.02
C LEU A 135 0.68 -1.57 -4.36
N THR A 136 0.08 -1.97 -3.25
CA THR A 136 -0.94 -1.14 -2.60
C THR A 136 -1.05 -1.40 -1.11
N SER A 137 -1.69 -0.47 -0.40
CA SER A 137 -2.15 -0.63 0.97
C SER A 137 -3.60 -0.17 1.02
N PRO A 138 -4.55 -1.03 1.44
CA PRO A 138 -5.94 -0.62 1.53
C PRO A 138 -6.15 0.48 2.59
N PRO A 139 -7.24 1.26 2.48
CA PRO A 139 -7.63 2.15 3.55
C PRO A 139 -7.93 1.36 4.82
N TYR A 140 -7.64 1.96 5.98
CA TYR A 140 -7.94 1.34 7.26
C TYR A 140 -9.46 1.32 7.51
N TRP A 141 -10.03 0.13 7.65
CA TRP A 141 -11.45 -0.07 7.95
C TRP A 141 -11.87 0.62 9.25
N ASP A 142 -12.70 1.67 9.15
CA ASP A 142 -13.48 2.27 10.25
C ASP A 142 -12.72 2.38 11.60
N MET A 143 -11.40 2.63 11.52
CA MET A 143 -10.51 2.76 12.68
C MET A 143 -10.40 4.22 13.13
N LEU A 144 -10.69 5.18 12.25
CA LEU A 144 -10.57 6.61 12.53
C LEU A 144 -11.80 7.19 13.27
N ARG A 145 -12.94 6.48 13.28
CA ARG A 145 -14.16 6.86 14.03
C ARG A 145 -14.25 6.19 15.42
N ALA A 146 -13.29 5.35 15.81
CA ALA A 146 -13.33 4.66 17.10
C ALA A 146 -13.18 5.64 18.28
N LYS A 147 -14.16 5.65 19.20
CA LYS A 147 -14.09 6.38 20.49
C LYS A 147 -12.81 5.98 21.24
N GLY A 148 -11.85 6.90 21.33
CA GLY A 148 -10.50 6.68 21.87
C GLY A 148 -9.37 7.25 20.99
N ALA A 149 -9.66 7.59 19.73
CA ALA A 149 -8.74 8.29 18.84
C ALA A 149 -8.21 9.62 19.43
N GLU A 150 -9.01 10.30 20.26
CA GLU A 150 -8.62 11.54 20.96
C GLU A 150 -7.49 11.34 21.97
N THR A 151 -7.46 10.22 22.69
CA THR A 151 -6.40 9.90 23.66
C THR A 151 -5.09 9.53 22.96
N GLN A 152 -5.18 8.92 21.77
CA GLN A 152 -4.04 8.68 20.88
C GLN A 152 -3.53 9.98 20.23
N LYS A 153 -4.44 10.93 19.95
CA LYS A 153 -4.18 12.29 19.47
C LYS A 153 -3.34 13.10 20.46
N LYS A 154 -3.63 13.02 21.77
CA LYS A 154 -2.83 13.71 22.81
C LYS A 154 -1.41 13.16 22.97
N ARG A 155 -1.16 11.89 22.63
CA ARG A 155 0.18 11.27 22.74
C ARG A 155 1.09 11.52 21.53
N ARG A 156 0.52 11.85 20.36
CA ARG A 156 1.24 12.22 19.15
C ARG A 156 1.20 13.73 19.00
N SER A 157 2.23 14.42 19.46
CA SER A 157 2.48 15.85 19.24
C SER A 157 2.81 16.14 17.77
N SER A 158 1.88 15.81 16.86
CA SER A 158 1.92 16.16 15.45
C SER A 158 0.60 16.83 15.11
N ALA A 159 0.67 18.11 14.76
CA ALA A 159 -0.46 18.87 14.24
C ALA A 159 -1.09 18.15 13.03
N GLU A 160 -2.42 18.18 12.98
CA GLU A 160 -3.26 17.77 11.84
C GLU A 160 -3.19 16.30 11.40
N LEU A 161 -3.68 15.41 12.29
CA LEU A 161 -4.30 14.17 11.83
C LEU A 161 -5.66 14.54 11.21
N ASP A 162 -5.78 14.55 9.88
CA ASP A 162 -7.09 14.50 9.21
C ASP A 162 -7.74 13.16 9.60
N VAL A 163 -8.60 13.22 10.61
CA VAL A 163 -9.33 12.07 11.20
C VAL A 163 -10.46 11.59 10.27
N HIS A 164 -10.65 12.29 9.16
CA HIS A 164 -11.73 12.12 8.20
C HIS A 164 -11.12 12.06 6.79
N TYR A 165 -11.10 10.87 6.19
CA TYR A 165 -10.49 10.69 4.87
C TYR A 165 -11.39 11.26 3.77
N SER A 166 -12.71 11.06 3.83
CA SER A 166 -13.71 11.66 2.93
C SER A 166 -15.15 11.47 3.44
N ASP A 167 -16.08 12.36 3.06
CA ASP A 167 -17.54 12.18 3.22
C ASP A 167 -18.14 11.39 2.02
N ASP A 168 -17.32 10.95 1.08
CA ASP A 168 -17.77 10.23 -0.11
C ASP A 168 -18.43 8.89 0.29
N PRO A 169 -19.65 8.60 -0.22
CA PRO A 169 -20.34 7.34 0.08
C PRO A 169 -19.61 6.09 -0.48
N ASN A 170 -18.70 6.28 -1.42
CA ASN A 170 -17.85 5.23 -1.98
C ASN A 170 -16.52 5.09 -1.23
N ASP A 171 -16.23 5.96 -0.26
CA ASP A 171 -15.06 5.79 0.60
C ASP A 171 -15.27 4.57 1.50
N MET A 172 -14.45 3.53 1.31
CA MET A 172 -14.50 2.30 2.10
C MET A 172 -14.23 2.55 3.59
N GLY A 173 -13.57 3.64 3.94
CA GLY A 173 -13.36 4.06 5.32
C GLY A 173 -14.67 4.38 6.07
N ASN A 174 -15.77 4.62 5.35
CA ASN A 174 -17.09 4.93 5.93
C ASN A 174 -17.95 3.68 6.23
N ILE A 175 -17.50 2.48 5.86
CA ILE A 175 -18.27 1.23 6.05
C ILE A 175 -18.11 0.72 7.49
N SER A 176 -19.19 0.66 8.26
CA SER A 176 -19.15 0.20 9.65
C SER A 176 -19.17 -1.31 9.83
N ASP A 177 -19.62 -2.06 8.82
CA ASP A 177 -19.66 -3.53 8.83
C ASP A 177 -18.38 -4.12 8.23
N TYR A 178 -17.78 -5.07 8.93
CA TYR A 178 -16.49 -5.65 8.53
C TYR A 178 -16.59 -6.50 7.27
N GLU A 179 -17.64 -7.33 7.17
CA GLU A 179 -17.82 -8.25 6.05
C GLU A 179 -18.19 -7.48 4.77
N GLU A 180 -18.98 -6.42 4.89
CA GLU A 180 -19.23 -5.49 3.79
C GLU A 180 -17.94 -4.82 3.31
N PHE A 181 -17.12 -4.32 4.24
CA PHE A 181 -15.83 -3.71 3.91
C PHE A 181 -14.93 -4.69 3.18
N LEU A 182 -14.72 -5.89 3.74
CA LEU A 182 -13.89 -6.94 3.17
C LEU A 182 -14.38 -7.31 1.75
N ARG A 183 -15.69 -7.51 1.59
CA ARG A 183 -16.29 -7.86 0.30
C ARG A 183 -16.09 -6.77 -0.75
N LYS A 184 -16.27 -5.48 -0.41
CA LYS A 184 -16.02 -4.38 -1.35
C LYS A 184 -14.54 -4.29 -1.71
N LEU A 185 -13.66 -4.46 -0.73
CA LEU A 185 -12.22 -4.42 -0.93
C LEU A 185 -11.73 -5.54 -1.86
N VAL A 186 -12.17 -6.78 -1.62
CA VAL A 186 -11.84 -7.94 -2.46
C VAL A 186 -12.34 -7.71 -3.89
N LYS A 187 -13.57 -7.21 -4.07
CA LYS A 187 -14.12 -6.92 -5.41
C LYS A 187 -13.28 -5.92 -6.21
N ILE A 188 -12.69 -4.91 -5.56
CA ILE A 188 -11.78 -3.97 -6.24
C ILE A 188 -10.56 -4.73 -6.77
N TYR A 189 -9.95 -5.58 -5.94
CA TYR A 189 -8.78 -6.37 -6.35
C TYR A 189 -9.09 -7.43 -7.42
N GLU A 190 -10.28 -8.05 -7.37
CA GLU A 190 -10.75 -8.94 -8.43
C GLU A 190 -10.94 -8.21 -9.76
N GLY A 191 -11.46 -6.97 -9.71
CA GLY A 191 -11.61 -6.11 -10.88
C GLY A 191 -10.31 -5.76 -11.59
N LEU A 192 -9.15 -5.94 -10.94
CA LEU A 192 -7.84 -5.73 -11.56
C LEU A 192 -7.45 -6.85 -12.54
N LYS A 193 -7.99 -8.06 -12.37
CA LYS A 193 -7.51 -9.28 -13.08
C LYS A 193 -7.39 -9.11 -14.60
N PRO A 194 -8.36 -8.49 -15.30
CA PRO A 194 -8.28 -8.30 -16.75
C PRO A 194 -7.15 -7.36 -17.22
N LEU A 195 -6.64 -6.51 -16.33
CA LEU A 195 -5.55 -5.56 -16.65
C LEU A 195 -4.17 -6.18 -16.40
N LEU A 196 -4.11 -7.24 -15.60
CA LEU A 196 -2.84 -7.86 -15.20
C LEU A 196 -2.32 -8.78 -16.29
N ARG A 197 -1.05 -8.61 -16.65
CA ARG A 197 -0.31 -9.59 -17.45
C ARG A 197 -0.40 -10.98 -16.80
N GLU A 198 -0.34 -12.03 -17.63
CA GLU A 198 -0.17 -13.40 -17.14
C GLU A 198 1.11 -13.51 -16.28
N LYS A 199 0.99 -14.09 -15.09
CA LYS A 199 2.05 -14.20 -14.07
C LYS A 199 2.52 -12.86 -13.48
N ALA A 200 1.77 -11.78 -13.66
CA ALA A 200 1.95 -10.55 -12.90
C ALA A 200 1.71 -10.79 -11.41
N TYR A 201 2.38 -10.00 -10.57
CA TYR A 201 2.25 -10.09 -9.12
C TYR A 201 1.43 -8.94 -8.54
N LEU A 202 0.83 -9.19 -7.38
CA LEU A 202 0.09 -8.21 -6.60
C LEU A 202 0.57 -8.30 -5.14
N THR A 203 1.13 -7.23 -4.62
CA THR A 203 1.47 -7.08 -3.20
C THR A 203 0.46 -6.19 -2.51
N ILE A 204 -0.16 -6.73 -1.46
CA ILE A 204 -1.07 -5.97 -0.58
C ILE A 204 -0.41 -5.85 0.79
N ILE A 205 -0.07 -4.63 1.18
CA ILE A 205 0.49 -4.31 2.50
C ILE A 205 -0.65 -3.98 3.45
N VAL A 206 -0.90 -4.82 4.44
CA VAL A 206 -2.06 -4.69 5.32
C VAL A 206 -1.74 -5.10 6.76
N LYS A 207 -2.53 -4.60 7.70
CA LYS A 207 -2.42 -4.93 9.12
C LYS A 207 -3.77 -5.43 9.63
N ASN A 208 -3.72 -6.40 10.54
CA ASN A 208 -4.92 -6.84 11.25
C ASN A 208 -5.49 -5.68 12.10
N VAL A 209 -6.81 -5.60 12.16
CA VAL A 209 -7.52 -4.49 12.81
C VAL A 209 -7.89 -4.88 14.23
N LYS A 210 -7.76 -3.93 15.17
CA LYS A 210 -8.19 -4.08 16.57
C LYS A 210 -9.29 -3.08 16.87
N LYS A 211 -10.49 -3.55 17.20
CA LYS A 211 -11.64 -2.69 17.47
C LYS A 211 -12.60 -3.35 18.46
N GLY A 212 -13.05 -2.59 19.45
CA GLY A 212 -14.01 -3.06 20.46
C GLY A 212 -13.54 -4.30 21.22
N GLY A 213 -12.24 -4.41 21.53
CA GLY A 213 -11.66 -5.58 22.20
C GLY A 213 -11.49 -6.83 21.34
N LYS A 214 -11.85 -6.77 20.05
CA LYS A 214 -11.72 -7.87 19.09
C LYS A 214 -10.60 -7.61 18.09
N ILE A 215 -10.00 -8.69 17.60
CA ILE A 215 -9.07 -8.68 16.46
C ILE A 215 -9.86 -9.13 15.23
N TYR A 216 -9.77 -8.35 14.16
CA TYR A 216 -10.24 -8.70 12.83
C TYR A 216 -9.03 -9.08 11.99
N PRO A 217 -8.91 -10.35 11.56
CA PRO A 217 -7.72 -10.87 10.89
C PRO A 217 -7.71 -10.49 9.40
N LEU A 218 -7.81 -9.19 9.11
CA LEU A 218 -7.96 -8.64 7.76
C LEU A 218 -6.94 -9.17 6.76
N ALA A 219 -5.68 -9.35 7.16
CA ALA A 219 -4.67 -9.93 6.27
C ALA A 219 -5.04 -11.35 5.82
N TRP A 220 -5.50 -12.18 6.75
CA TRP A 220 -5.84 -13.58 6.47
C TRP A 220 -7.17 -13.70 5.74
N ASP A 221 -8.13 -12.85 6.05
CA ASP A 221 -9.42 -12.82 5.35
C ASP A 221 -9.24 -12.38 3.88
N ILE A 222 -8.40 -11.36 3.62
CA ILE A 222 -7.99 -10.99 2.26
C ILE A 222 -7.28 -12.16 1.59
N ALA A 223 -6.31 -12.79 2.26
CA ALA A 223 -5.57 -13.94 1.72
C ALA A 223 -6.49 -15.09 1.30
N ARG A 224 -7.48 -15.42 2.14
CA ARG A 224 -8.45 -16.49 1.87
C ARG A 224 -9.38 -16.16 0.72
N GLU A 225 -10.02 -14.98 0.74
CA GLU A 225 -11.02 -14.64 -0.27
C GLU A 225 -10.38 -14.34 -1.62
N LEU A 226 -9.31 -13.53 -1.63
CA LEU A 226 -8.63 -13.16 -2.86
C LEU A 226 -7.83 -14.34 -3.45
N GLY A 227 -7.46 -15.32 -2.62
CA GLY A 227 -6.88 -16.60 -3.02
C GLY A 227 -7.76 -17.45 -3.95
N ARG A 228 -9.05 -17.11 -4.08
CA ARG A 228 -9.98 -17.73 -5.04
C ARG A 228 -9.81 -17.18 -6.46
N THR A 229 -9.23 -15.99 -6.61
CA THR A 229 -9.09 -15.27 -7.89
C THR A 229 -7.63 -15.20 -8.37
N TYR A 230 -6.70 -15.08 -7.42
CA TYR A 230 -5.26 -15.13 -7.64
C TYR A 230 -4.63 -16.23 -6.79
N THR A 231 -3.44 -16.71 -7.16
CA THR A 231 -2.72 -17.65 -6.30
C THR A 231 -1.90 -16.91 -5.26
N LEU A 232 -2.18 -17.12 -3.97
CA LEU A 232 -1.31 -16.67 -2.88
C LEU A 232 0.03 -17.40 -2.95
N LYS A 233 1.14 -16.66 -2.99
CA LYS A 233 2.51 -17.17 -3.11
C LYS A 233 3.32 -17.01 -1.82
N ASP A 234 3.08 -15.96 -1.06
CA ASP A 234 3.83 -15.65 0.16
C ASP A 234 3.06 -14.67 1.07
N GLU A 235 3.42 -14.65 2.35
CA GLU A 235 2.95 -13.69 3.35
C GLU A 235 4.13 -13.11 4.14
N LYS A 236 4.89 -12.23 3.49
CA LYS A 236 6.10 -11.64 4.07
C LYS A 236 5.74 -10.67 5.21
N ILE A 237 6.50 -10.67 6.30
CA ILE A 237 6.24 -9.84 7.48
C ILE A 237 7.19 -8.65 7.54
N TRP A 238 6.64 -7.44 7.45
CA TRP A 238 7.38 -6.20 7.72
C TRP A 238 7.31 -5.87 9.21
N LEU A 239 8.44 -5.88 9.90
CA LEU A 239 8.59 -5.56 11.31
C LEU A 239 8.97 -4.08 11.52
N GLN A 240 8.37 -3.45 12.53
CA GLN A 240 8.59 -2.08 12.99
C GLN A 240 9.14 -2.09 14.42
N ASP A 241 10.42 -2.42 14.57
CA ASP A 241 11.11 -2.57 15.87
C ASP A 241 11.45 -1.24 16.56
N ASN A 242 11.18 -0.11 15.90
CA ASN A 242 11.44 1.23 16.41
C ASN A 242 10.22 1.88 17.10
N GLN A 243 9.11 1.15 17.26
CA GLN A 243 7.90 1.67 17.90
C GLN A 243 7.92 1.45 19.42
N PRO A 244 7.54 2.44 20.23
CA PRO A 244 7.47 2.28 21.68
C PRO A 244 6.33 1.36 22.10
N LEU A 245 6.54 0.58 23.16
CA LEU A 245 5.49 -0.23 23.78
C LEU A 245 4.44 0.65 24.46
N ALA A 246 3.17 0.33 24.23
CA ALA A 246 2.06 0.87 24.99
C ALA A 246 1.58 -0.17 26.04
N PRO A 247 1.27 0.26 27.28
CA PRO A 247 0.83 -0.63 28.35
C PRO A 247 -0.66 -0.99 28.20
N PHE A 248 -1.06 -1.50 27.03
CA PHE A 248 -2.45 -1.86 26.78
C PHE A 248 -2.88 -3.03 27.67
N GLY A 249 -4.03 -2.87 28.34
CA GLY A 249 -4.61 -3.92 29.18
C GLY A 249 -3.84 -4.21 30.47
N LEU A 250 -2.79 -3.46 30.80
CA LEU A 250 -1.98 -3.65 32.01
C LEU A 250 -2.87 -3.64 33.27
N GLY A 251 -2.87 -4.75 34.01
CA GLY A 251 -3.67 -4.92 35.23
C GLY A 251 -5.16 -5.24 35.00
N SER A 252 -5.61 -5.47 33.76
CA SER A 252 -7.03 -5.71 33.46
C SER A 252 -7.28 -6.81 32.41
N ALA A 253 -6.60 -6.80 31.26
CA ALA A 253 -6.89 -7.71 30.15
C ALA A 253 -5.67 -7.93 29.24
N TRP A 254 -5.67 -9.01 28.45
CA TRP A 254 -4.67 -9.19 27.39
C TRP A 254 -4.97 -8.29 26.20
N VAL A 255 -4.05 -7.37 25.89
CA VAL A 255 -4.09 -6.57 24.66
C VAL A 255 -2.67 -6.48 24.10
N SER A 256 -2.43 -7.11 22.95
CA SER A 256 -1.10 -7.09 22.35
C SER A 256 -0.74 -5.72 21.76
N ASN A 257 0.55 -5.41 21.73
CA ASN A 257 1.10 -4.43 20.79
C ASN A 257 1.26 -5.12 19.43
N THR A 258 0.98 -4.42 18.32
CA THR A 258 1.18 -4.97 16.97
C THR A 258 2.12 -4.04 16.22
N PHE A 259 3.31 -4.55 15.91
CA PHE A 259 4.40 -3.80 15.27
C PHE A 259 4.80 -4.41 13.94
N HIS A 260 3.84 -5.02 13.25
CA HIS A 260 4.09 -5.60 11.95
C HIS A 260 2.95 -5.36 10.99
N HIS A 261 3.29 -5.42 9.72
CA HIS A 261 2.38 -5.47 8.58
C HIS A 261 2.64 -6.78 7.83
N TYR A 262 1.57 -7.31 7.23
CA TYR A 262 1.64 -8.40 6.28
C TYR A 262 1.80 -7.81 4.89
N CYS A 263 2.73 -8.35 4.11
CA CYS A 263 2.92 -8.08 2.70
C CYS A 263 2.47 -9.34 1.94
N LEU A 264 1.17 -9.42 1.65
CA LEU A 264 0.58 -10.56 0.98
C LEU A 264 0.97 -10.55 -0.49
N GLN A 265 1.53 -11.66 -0.98
CA GLN A 265 1.97 -11.80 -2.36
C GLN A 265 1.05 -12.72 -3.14
N PHE A 266 0.35 -12.18 -4.12
CA PHE A 266 -0.48 -12.94 -5.04
C PHE A 266 0.13 -12.95 -6.44
N ARG A 267 -0.23 -13.96 -7.23
CA ARG A 267 0.11 -14.05 -8.66
C ARG A 267 -1.13 -14.27 -9.50
N ASN A 268 -1.21 -13.55 -10.61
CA ASN A 268 -2.19 -13.78 -11.66
C ASN A 268 -1.80 -15.01 -12.47
N GLU A 269 -2.47 -16.14 -12.24
CA GLU A 269 -2.34 -17.34 -13.10
C GLU A 269 -3.24 -17.22 -14.34
#